data_AF-A0A966QSI5-F1
#
_entry.id   AF-A0A966QSI5-F1
#
_cell.length_a   1.000
_cell.length_b   1.000
_cell.length_c   1.000
_cell.angle_alpha   90.00
_cell.angle_beta   90.00
_cell.angle_gamma   90.00
#
_symmetry.space_group_name_H-M   'P 1'
#
loop_
_entity.id
_entity.type
_entity.pdbx_description
1 polymer ?
#
loop_
_entity_poly.entity_id
_entity_poly.type
_entity_poly.pdbx_seq_one_letter_code
_entity_poly.pdbx_strand_id
1 'polypeptide(L)'
;MIRWKRIALSLDTQSRSTDRTTWRKQHEENGNQTGYGGTEPSAIGRRRRGQRRVRSPARWRCGSCGSCGSRTRRSHLGHLRRCPSVNPRRPAPGSPCRGSVDNGSAAAEFAIVAPIFLLLLFIMVTLASVFFDQLHLQSAARDSARAGAIDIADACAVAQAALDTNDIGTLTCNVVNDCNAGAVKLSLQAVKPYSVPLLGNRTVTLSATSSFVCPQS
;
A
#
# COMPACT_ATOMS: atom_id res chain seq x y z
N MET A 1 -6.89 -28.51 -21.29
CA MET A 1 -7.87 -27.40 -21.42
C MET A 1 -8.48 -27.16 -20.05
N ILE A 2 -7.84 -26.31 -19.24
CA ILE A 2 -8.17 -26.15 -17.81
C ILE A 2 -9.30 -25.12 -17.69
N ARG A 3 -10.51 -25.63 -17.44
CA ARG A 3 -11.73 -24.85 -17.26
C ARG A 3 -11.67 -24.20 -15.87
N TRP A 4 -11.19 -22.96 -15.78
CA TRP A 4 -11.28 -22.17 -14.56
C TRP A 4 -12.75 -21.93 -14.25
N LYS A 5 -13.31 -22.76 -13.35
CA LYS A 5 -14.59 -22.50 -12.71
C LYS A 5 -14.46 -21.16 -12.00
N ARG A 6 -15.19 -20.14 -12.47
CA ARG A 6 -15.35 -18.86 -11.78
C ARG A 6 -15.75 -19.16 -10.34
N ILE A 7 -14.82 -18.99 -9.41
CA ILE A 7 -15.15 -18.82 -8.00
C ILE A 7 -15.67 -17.38 -7.92
N ALA A 8 -16.95 -17.21 -8.26
CA ALA A 8 -17.69 -16.03 -7.88
C ALA A 8 -17.82 -16.11 -6.36
N LEU A 9 -16.91 -15.45 -5.64
CA LEU A 9 -17.16 -15.06 -4.26
C LEU A 9 -18.32 -14.07 -4.31
N SER A 10 -19.54 -14.61 -4.36
CA SER A 10 -20.77 -13.89 -4.04
C SER A 10 -20.66 -13.55 -2.56
N LEU A 11 -19.99 -12.44 -2.27
CA LEU A 11 -20.18 -11.72 -1.02
C LEU A 11 -21.61 -11.19 -1.08
N ASP A 12 -22.58 -12.07 -0.78
CA ASP A 12 -23.92 -11.69 -0.36
C ASP A 12 -23.74 -10.83 0.87
N THR A 13 -23.56 -9.53 0.62
CA THR A 13 -23.73 -8.50 1.61
C THR A 13 -25.23 -8.46 1.83
N GLN A 14 -25.67 -9.36 2.70
CA GLN A 14 -27.04 -9.48 3.16
C GLN A 14 -27.38 -8.13 3.78
N SER A 15 -27.98 -7.28 2.96
CA SER A 15 -28.50 -5.97 3.29
C SER A 15 -29.61 -6.22 4.31
N ARG A 16 -29.21 -6.26 5.58
CA ARG A 16 -30.11 -6.22 6.72
C ARG A 16 -30.89 -4.91 6.58
N SER A 17 -32.12 -5.05 6.12
CA SER A 17 -33.18 -4.04 6.15
C SER A 17 -33.39 -3.60 7.60
N THR A 18 -32.54 -2.68 8.06
CA THR A 18 -32.82 -1.87 9.23
C THR A 18 -33.74 -0.76 8.76
N ASP A 19 -35.02 -1.12 8.76
CA ASP A 19 -36.12 -0.32 9.27
C ASP A 19 -35.74 1.14 9.55
N ARG A 20 -35.84 1.97 8.51
CA ARG A 20 -35.45 3.39 8.52
C ARG A 20 -36.68 4.31 8.50
N THR A 21 -37.78 3.86 9.08
CA THR A 21 -39.04 4.62 9.15
C THR A 21 -39.16 5.50 10.40
N THR A 22 -38.24 5.39 11.36
CA THR A 22 -38.31 6.15 12.64
C THR A 22 -37.44 7.41 12.72
N TRP A 23 -36.59 7.71 11.74
CA TRP A 23 -35.75 8.93 11.75
C TRP A 23 -36.35 10.13 11.00
N ARG A 24 -37.53 9.98 10.36
CA ARG A 24 -38.16 11.01 9.52
C ARG A 24 -39.03 12.02 10.28
N LYS A 25 -38.84 12.18 11.60
CA LYS A 25 -39.59 13.17 12.40
C LYS A 25 -38.75 14.22 13.11
N GLN A 26 -37.43 14.30 12.88
CA GLN A 26 -36.57 15.19 13.68
C GLN A 26 -35.71 16.20 12.92
N HIS A 27 -35.82 16.29 11.59
CA HIS A 27 -35.05 17.27 10.80
C HIS A 27 -35.90 18.23 9.95
N GLU A 28 -37.22 18.26 10.15
CA GLU A 28 -38.14 19.09 9.35
C GLU A 28 -38.52 20.42 10.01
N GLU A 29 -37.86 20.83 11.11
CA GLU A 29 -38.22 22.08 11.83
C GLU A 29 -37.12 23.16 11.94
N ASN A 30 -35.88 22.92 11.53
CA ASN A 30 -34.81 23.93 11.70
C ASN A 30 -33.91 24.05 10.48
N GLY A 31 -34.23 24.96 9.57
CA GLY A 31 -33.34 25.25 8.44
C GLY A 31 -33.78 26.33 7.44
N ASN A 32 -34.75 27.17 7.79
CA ASN A 32 -35.00 28.41 7.08
C ASN A 32 -33.94 29.45 7.47
N GLN A 33 -32.77 29.42 6.82
CA GLN A 33 -31.86 30.57 6.78
C GLN A 33 -31.34 30.80 5.36
N THR A 34 -31.97 31.79 4.76
CA THR A 34 -31.62 32.58 3.58
C THR A 34 -30.19 33.12 3.58
N GLY A 35 -29.59 33.16 2.38
CA GLY A 35 -29.05 34.42 1.84
C GLY A 35 -27.55 34.71 1.98
N TYR A 36 -27.04 35.39 0.93
CA TYR A 36 -25.75 36.07 0.75
C TYR A 36 -24.57 35.14 0.43
N GLY A 37 -23.92 35.20 -0.75
CA GLY A 37 -23.56 36.38 -1.53
C GLY A 37 -22.26 36.94 -0.98
N GLY A 38 -21.11 36.47 -1.48
CA GLY A 38 -19.80 36.90 -0.98
C GLY A 38 -18.64 36.42 -1.87
N THR A 39 -18.28 37.27 -2.81
CA THR A 39 -16.97 37.29 -3.47
C THR A 39 -15.86 37.54 -2.45
N GLU A 40 -14.79 36.75 -2.44
CA GLU A 40 -13.46 37.25 -2.04
C GLU A 40 -12.32 36.34 -2.54
N PRO A 41 -11.37 36.88 -3.32
CA PRO A 41 -10.05 36.30 -3.57
C PRO A 41 -9.01 36.90 -2.61
N SER A 42 -7.79 36.34 -2.62
CA SER A 42 -6.56 36.79 -1.90
C SER A 42 -6.46 36.23 -0.48
N ALA A 43 -5.30 35.91 0.11
CA ALA A 43 -3.90 35.79 -0.25
C ALA A 43 -3.20 35.27 1.03
N ILE A 44 -1.87 35.17 0.98
CA ILE A 44 -0.96 35.17 2.15
C ILE A 44 -0.73 33.80 2.81
N GLY A 45 0.49 33.28 2.61
CA GLY A 45 0.97 32.13 3.39
C GLY A 45 2.43 31.72 3.20
N ARG A 46 3.33 32.61 2.74
CA ARG A 46 4.77 32.33 2.79
C ARG A 46 5.23 32.24 4.24
N ARG A 47 5.66 31.05 4.68
CA ARG A 47 6.58 30.91 5.83
C ARG A 47 7.89 30.24 5.40
N ARG A 48 8.87 31.10 5.13
CA ARG A 48 10.29 30.81 5.36
C ARG A 48 10.56 30.88 6.87
N ARG A 49 11.32 29.92 7.39
CA ARG A 49 12.25 29.96 8.55
C ARG A 49 12.60 28.48 8.78
N GLY A 50 13.81 28.00 8.48
CA GLY A 50 15.09 28.51 8.94
C GLY A 50 15.39 27.89 10.31
N GLN A 51 16.63 27.43 10.50
CA GLN A 51 17.23 26.78 11.68
C GLN A 51 17.33 25.25 11.55
N ARG A 52 18.42 24.57 11.88
CA ARG A 52 19.72 24.91 12.51
C ARG A 52 20.60 23.68 12.25
N ARG A 53 21.91 23.84 11.99
CA ARG A 53 23.02 23.49 12.91
C ARG A 53 22.88 22.10 13.55
N VAL A 54 23.87 21.21 13.64
CA VAL A 54 25.33 21.32 13.66
C VAL A 54 25.84 19.87 13.83
N ARG A 55 27.02 19.58 13.25
CA ARG A 55 28.04 18.59 13.64
C ARG A 55 27.63 17.44 14.58
N SER A 56 28.00 16.22 14.19
CA SER A 56 28.90 15.37 14.99
C SER A 56 29.58 14.30 14.13
N PRO A 57 30.93 14.27 14.05
CA PRO A 57 31.67 13.12 13.57
C PRO A 57 31.81 12.13 14.75
N ALA A 58 31.14 10.98 14.66
CA ALA A 58 31.37 9.89 15.61
C ALA A 58 32.71 9.22 15.26
N ARG A 59 33.73 9.71 15.94
CA ARG A 59 35.09 9.21 16.00
C ARG A 59 35.13 8.06 17.03
N TRP A 60 35.89 7.01 16.69
CA TRP A 60 36.47 5.98 17.56
C TRP A 60 35.62 4.78 18.00
N ARG A 61 35.99 3.59 17.48
CA ARG A 61 36.82 2.63 18.22
C ARG A 61 37.41 1.60 17.27
N CYS A 62 38.67 1.78 16.89
CA CYS A 62 39.55 0.65 16.58
C CYS A 62 39.93 0.03 17.94
N GLY A 63 39.15 -0.93 18.41
CA GLY A 63 39.55 -1.82 19.49
C GLY A 63 40.20 -3.05 18.89
N SER A 64 41.41 -3.39 19.36
CA SER A 64 42.13 -4.63 19.09
C SER A 64 43.05 -4.69 17.85
N CYS A 65 43.95 -3.72 17.71
CA CYS A 65 45.31 -4.06 17.27
C CYS A 65 46.15 -4.31 18.53
N GLY A 66 46.04 -5.53 19.07
CA GLY A 66 46.94 -6.02 20.11
C GLY A 66 48.30 -6.35 19.52
N SER A 67 49.10 -5.32 19.21
CA SER A 67 50.56 -5.33 19.24
C SER A 67 51.08 -4.12 18.45
N CYS A 68 51.56 -3.13 19.17
CA CYS A 68 52.74 -2.38 18.79
C CYS A 68 53.13 -1.49 19.97
N GLY A 69 54.23 -1.88 20.60
CA GLY A 69 54.80 -1.12 21.70
C GLY A 69 55.31 0.24 21.26
N SER A 70 55.33 1.16 22.22
CA SER A 70 56.29 2.26 22.30
C SER A 70 56.40 2.59 23.79
N ARG A 71 57.41 2.07 24.49
CA ARG A 71 58.66 2.80 24.80
C ARG A 71 58.47 4.30 24.96
N THR A 72 58.46 4.77 26.20
CA THR A 72 59.24 5.91 26.72
C THR A 72 59.18 5.88 28.25
N ARG A 73 60.26 5.42 28.90
CA ARG A 73 61.23 6.21 29.70
C ARG A 73 60.68 6.81 31.01
N ARG A 74 61.04 6.20 32.14
CA ARG A 74 61.89 6.76 33.23
C ARG A 74 61.89 5.79 34.42
N SER A 75 63.01 5.10 34.61
CA SER A 75 63.98 5.31 35.69
C SER A 75 63.42 4.97 37.07
N HIS A 76 63.89 3.88 37.68
CA HIS A 76 64.53 3.90 39.00
C HIS A 76 65.24 2.57 39.25
N LEU A 77 66.35 2.70 39.96
CA LEU A 77 67.32 1.70 40.38
C LEU A 77 66.69 0.48 41.06
N GLY A 78 67.34 -0.67 40.88
CA GLY A 78 67.38 -1.70 41.92
C GLY A 78 66.97 -3.09 41.45
N HIS A 79 67.84 -4.06 41.76
CA HIS A 79 67.66 -5.49 41.66
C HIS A 79 67.73 -6.14 40.28
N LEU A 80 68.96 -6.55 39.98
CA LEU A 80 69.33 -7.74 39.23
C LEU A 80 68.60 -8.98 39.78
N ARG A 81 67.34 -9.20 39.38
CA ARG A 81 66.74 -10.54 39.40
C ARG A 81 66.86 -11.12 38.00
N ARG A 82 67.84 -12.02 37.92
CA ARG A 82 68.12 -13.00 36.89
C ARG A 82 66.80 -13.66 36.44
N CYS A 83 66.22 -13.20 35.34
CA CYS A 83 65.24 -14.02 34.63
C CYS A 83 66.00 -15.22 34.03
N PRO A 84 65.59 -16.47 34.31
CA PRO A 84 66.15 -17.61 33.61
C PRO A 84 65.97 -17.38 32.11
N SER A 85 67.02 -17.68 31.35
CA SER A 85 67.04 -17.66 29.90
C SER A 85 65.95 -18.58 29.36
N VAL A 86 64.75 -18.02 29.18
CA VAL A 86 63.72 -18.62 28.35
C VAL A 86 64.27 -18.57 26.95
N ASN A 87 64.73 -19.74 26.50
CA ASN A 87 65.15 -20.01 25.15
C ASN A 87 64.14 -19.34 24.20
N PRO A 88 64.54 -18.36 23.36
CA PRO A 88 63.65 -17.84 22.33
C PRO A 88 63.45 -18.97 21.32
N ARG A 89 62.51 -19.87 21.61
CA ARG A 89 61.94 -20.76 20.61
C ARG A 89 61.39 -19.82 19.56
N ARG A 90 62.10 -19.79 18.43
CA ARG A 90 61.74 -19.10 17.19
C ARG A 90 60.22 -19.14 17.05
N PRO A 91 59.51 -18.00 17.01
CA PRO A 91 58.11 -18.01 16.62
C PRO A 91 58.06 -18.66 15.25
N ALA A 92 57.39 -19.80 15.15
CA ALA A 92 57.25 -20.53 13.90
C ALA A 92 56.67 -19.55 12.87
N PRO A 93 57.30 -19.38 11.70
CA PRO A 93 56.74 -18.57 10.64
C PRO A 93 55.48 -19.27 10.15
N GLY A 94 54.34 -18.57 10.20
CA GLY A 94 53.15 -18.96 9.45
C GLY A 94 51.97 -19.49 10.25
N SER A 95 51.65 -18.91 11.42
CA SER A 95 50.24 -18.94 11.85
C SER A 95 49.54 -17.69 11.30
N PRO A 96 48.84 -17.77 10.14
CA PRO A 96 48.01 -16.67 9.71
C PRO A 96 46.92 -16.52 10.76
N CYS A 97 46.85 -15.34 11.39
CA CYS A 97 45.70 -14.92 12.17
C CYS A 97 44.48 -14.91 11.23
N ARG A 98 43.84 -16.08 11.08
CA ARG A 98 42.51 -16.24 10.49
C ARG A 98 41.54 -15.57 11.46
N GLY A 99 41.42 -14.25 11.36
CA GLY A 99 40.19 -13.58 11.75
C GLY A 99 39.12 -14.12 10.80
N SER A 100 38.34 -15.10 11.26
CA SER A 100 37.15 -15.53 10.54
C SER A 100 36.18 -14.36 10.53
N VAL A 101 36.13 -13.66 9.41
CA VAL A 101 35.14 -12.63 9.18
C VAL A 101 33.85 -13.37 8.83
N ASP A 102 33.16 -13.90 9.85
CA ASP A 102 31.92 -14.66 9.72
C ASP A 102 30.71 -13.80 9.28
N ASN A 103 30.96 -12.56 8.85
CA ASN A 103 29.96 -11.59 8.42
C ASN A 103 29.34 -11.92 7.04
N GLY A 104 29.75 -13.01 6.39
CA GLY A 104 29.25 -13.42 5.06
C GLY A 104 27.98 -14.27 5.07
N SER A 105 27.68 -14.99 6.16
CA SER A 105 26.53 -15.93 6.19
C SER A 105 25.18 -15.21 6.18
N ALA A 106 25.07 -14.10 6.92
CA ALA A 106 23.84 -13.32 6.98
C ALA A 106 23.43 -12.76 5.61
N ALA A 107 24.40 -12.33 4.78
CA ALA A 107 24.11 -11.82 3.45
C ALA A 107 23.50 -12.89 2.52
N ALA A 108 23.94 -14.15 2.64
CA ALA A 108 23.41 -15.26 1.85
C ALA A 108 21.98 -15.65 2.27
N GLU A 109 21.69 -15.60 3.57
CA GLU A 109 20.34 -15.88 4.09
C GLU A 109 19.33 -14.82 3.61
N PHE A 110 19.70 -13.54 3.65
CA PHE A 110 18.85 -12.47 3.13
C PHE A 110 18.67 -12.52 1.62
N ALA A 111 19.68 -12.98 0.87
CA ALA A 111 19.59 -13.10 -0.59
C ALA A 111 18.48 -14.07 -1.03
N ILE A 112 18.14 -15.07 -0.20
CA ILE A 112 17.09 -16.04 -0.50
C ILE A 112 15.71 -15.55 -0.03
N VAL A 113 15.64 -14.83 1.09
CA VAL A 113 14.36 -14.31 1.64
C VAL A 113 13.86 -13.09 0.87
N ALA A 114 14.76 -12.19 0.47
CA ALA A 114 14.42 -10.96 -0.25
C ALA A 114 13.54 -11.17 -1.50
N PRO A 115 13.83 -12.09 -2.44
CA PRO A 115 12.99 -12.28 -3.63
C PRO A 115 11.57 -12.75 -3.30
N ILE A 116 11.42 -13.61 -2.28
CA ILE A 116 10.10 -14.10 -1.83
C ILE A 116 9.30 -12.95 -1.20
N PHE A 117 9.96 -12.15 -0.36
CA PHE A 117 9.34 -11.00 0.28
C PHE A 117 8.90 -9.94 -0.74
N LEU A 118 9.74 -9.62 -1.72
CA LEU A 118 9.41 -8.68 -2.79
C LEU A 118 8.24 -9.19 -3.65
N LEU A 119 8.22 -10.48 -3.98
CA LEU A 119 7.10 -11.09 -4.70
C LEU A 119 5.78 -10.97 -3.92
N LEU A 120 5.80 -11.26 -2.62
CA LEU A 120 4.63 -11.11 -1.75
C LEU A 120 4.16 -9.65 -1.68
N LEU A 121 5.10 -8.69 -1.59
CA LEU A 121 4.80 -7.27 -1.55
C LEU A 121 4.12 -6.81 -2.85
N PHE A 122 4.62 -7.23 -4.01
CA PHE A 122 4.00 -6.88 -5.29
C PHE A 122 2.58 -7.46 -5.41
N ILE A 123 2.36 -8.71 -4.97
CA ILE A 123 1.01 -9.29 -4.94
C ILE A 123 0.07 -8.45 -4.08
N MET A 124 0.50 -8.04 -2.89
CA MET A 124 -0.33 -7.24 -1.99
C MET A 124 -0.68 -5.88 -2.59
N VAL A 125 0.28 -5.18 -3.21
CA VAL A 125 0.04 -3.90 -3.86
C VAL A 125 -0.93 -4.06 -5.03
N THR A 126 -0.73 -5.07 -5.89
CA THR A 126 -1.65 -5.33 -7.01
C THR A 126 -3.05 -5.67 -6.51
N LEU A 127 -3.17 -6.49 -5.47
CA LEU A 127 -4.47 -6.85 -4.89
C LEU A 127 -5.19 -5.65 -4.28
N ALA A 128 -4.46 -4.76 -3.61
CA ALA A 128 -5.03 -3.53 -3.06
C ALA A 128 -5.58 -2.63 -4.17
N SER A 129 -4.86 -2.47 -5.28
CA SER A 129 -5.35 -1.69 -6.43
C SER A 129 -6.61 -2.30 -7.05
N VAL A 130 -6.63 -3.62 -7.24
CA VAL A 130 -7.82 -4.35 -7.76
C VAL A 130 -9.02 -4.15 -6.83
N PHE A 131 -8.81 -4.22 -5.53
CA PHE A 131 -9.88 -4.02 -4.54
C PHE A 131 -10.40 -2.58 -4.53
N PHE A 132 -9.51 -1.59 -4.67
CA PHE A 132 -9.90 -0.19 -4.78
C PHE A 132 -10.78 0.08 -6.00
N ASP A 133 -10.41 -0.46 -7.16
CA ASP A 133 -11.22 -0.38 -8.38
C ASP A 133 -12.60 -1.04 -8.20
N GLN A 134 -12.67 -2.17 -7.49
CA GLN A 134 -13.93 -2.83 -7.16
C GLN A 134 -14.84 -1.95 -6.28
N LEU A 135 -14.28 -1.20 -5.33
CA LEU A 135 -15.04 -0.26 -4.50
C LEU A 135 -15.62 0.89 -5.34
N HIS A 136 -14.83 1.44 -6.27
CA HIS A 136 -15.30 2.47 -7.20
C HIS A 136 -16.42 1.95 -8.10
N LEU A 137 -16.27 0.74 -8.65
CA LEU A 137 -17.29 0.08 -9.46
C LEU A 137 -18.61 -0.10 -8.68
N GLN A 138 -18.53 -0.48 -7.40
CA GLN A 138 -19.70 -0.59 -6.53
C GLN A 138 -20.36 0.76 -6.21
N SER A 139 -19.57 1.83 -6.05
CA SER A 139 -20.11 3.18 -5.86
C SER A 139 -20.88 3.62 -7.11
N ALA A 140 -20.27 3.49 -8.29
CA ALA A 140 -20.92 3.84 -9.55
C ALA A 140 -22.18 3.00 -9.82
N ALA A 141 -22.19 1.72 -9.44
CA ALA A 141 -23.38 0.88 -9.52
C ALA A 141 -24.54 1.40 -8.66
N ARG A 142 -24.24 1.99 -7.49
CA ARG A 142 -25.26 2.59 -6.62
C ARG A 142 -25.76 3.93 -7.17
N ASP A 143 -24.86 4.74 -7.72
CA ASP A 143 -25.22 6.02 -8.32
C ASP A 143 -26.03 5.83 -9.61
N SER A 144 -25.71 4.80 -10.41
CA SER A 144 -26.52 4.43 -11.57
C SER A 144 -27.90 3.93 -11.19
N ALA A 145 -28.05 3.20 -10.08
CA ALA A 145 -29.37 2.78 -9.62
C ALA A 145 -30.24 3.98 -9.18
N ARG A 146 -29.62 5.01 -8.59
CA ARG A 146 -30.32 6.24 -8.23
C ARG A 146 -30.76 7.03 -9.46
N ALA A 147 -29.86 7.20 -10.42
CA ALA A 147 -30.17 7.85 -11.70
C ALA A 147 -31.24 7.06 -12.46
N GLY A 148 -31.08 5.73 -12.53
CA GLY A 148 -32.01 4.81 -13.19
C GLY A 148 -33.42 4.81 -12.63
N ALA A 149 -33.57 5.02 -11.32
CA ALA A 149 -34.87 5.16 -10.69
C ALA A 149 -35.63 6.43 -11.14
N ILE A 150 -34.91 7.44 -11.65
CA ILE A 150 -35.49 8.65 -12.23
C ILE A 150 -35.69 8.45 -13.73
N ASP A 151 -34.61 8.09 -14.43
CA ASP A 151 -34.61 7.76 -15.86
C ASP A 151 -33.64 6.61 -16.13
N ILE A 152 -34.18 5.51 -16.68
CA ILE A 152 -33.44 4.30 -17.01
C ILE A 152 -32.37 4.59 -18.06
N ALA A 153 -32.63 5.51 -18.99
CA ALA A 153 -31.70 5.87 -20.06
C ALA A 153 -30.42 6.50 -19.52
N ASP A 154 -30.51 7.24 -18.42
CA ASP A 154 -29.37 7.94 -17.79
C ASP A 154 -28.52 7.03 -16.89
N ALA A 155 -29.02 5.86 -16.51
CA ALA A 155 -28.35 5.01 -15.53
C ALA A 155 -26.93 4.61 -15.96
N CYS A 156 -26.75 4.19 -17.21
CA CYS A 156 -25.43 3.83 -17.73
C CYS A 156 -24.53 5.05 -17.93
N ALA A 157 -25.07 6.19 -18.36
CA ALA A 157 -24.30 7.43 -18.57
C ALA A 157 -23.72 7.95 -17.23
N VAL A 158 -24.51 7.90 -16.15
CA VAL A 158 -24.05 8.29 -14.81
C VAL A 158 -22.99 7.33 -14.27
N ALA A 159 -23.15 6.01 -14.47
CA ALA A 159 -22.10 5.05 -14.11
C ALA A 159 -20.79 5.31 -14.87
N GLN A 160 -20.86 5.59 -16.17
CA GLN A 160 -19.69 5.91 -16.99
C GLN A 160 -19.00 7.17 -16.49
N ALA A 161 -19.73 8.27 -16.32
CA ALA A 161 -19.18 9.53 -15.84
C ALA A 161 -18.49 9.41 -14.46
N ALA A 162 -19.05 8.59 -13.56
CA ALA A 162 -18.42 8.34 -12.25
C ALA A 162 -17.10 7.57 -12.35
N LEU A 163 -16.97 6.68 -13.34
CA LEU A 163 -15.80 5.79 -13.50
C LEU A 163 -14.73 6.40 -14.43
N ASP A 164 -15.09 7.35 -15.29
CA ASP A 164 -14.16 8.05 -16.19
C ASP A 164 -13.00 8.74 -15.45
N THR A 165 -13.24 9.14 -14.19
CA THR A 165 -12.21 9.79 -13.35
C THR A 165 -11.17 8.81 -12.77
N ASN A 166 -11.43 7.50 -12.78
CA ASN A 166 -10.67 6.51 -12.01
C ASN A 166 -9.85 5.53 -12.89
N ASP A 167 -9.81 5.73 -14.21
CA ASP A 167 -9.06 4.89 -15.19
C ASP A 167 -9.18 3.38 -14.91
N ILE A 168 -10.41 2.87 -14.98
CA ILE A 168 -10.76 1.49 -14.62
C ILE A 168 -10.72 0.56 -15.86
N GLY A 169 -10.15 1.04 -16.97
CA GLY A 169 -10.08 0.31 -18.24
C GLY A 169 -11.38 0.36 -19.03
N THR A 170 -11.61 -0.66 -19.87
CA THR A 170 -12.79 -0.70 -20.74
C THR A 170 -14.03 -1.08 -19.94
N LEU A 171 -15.00 -0.17 -19.88
CA LEU A 171 -16.27 -0.36 -19.19
C LEU A 171 -17.38 -0.76 -20.16
N THR A 172 -18.16 -1.77 -19.77
CA THR A 172 -19.39 -2.19 -20.44
C THR A 172 -20.54 -2.12 -19.45
N CYS A 173 -21.57 -1.34 -19.78
CA CYS A 173 -22.84 -1.30 -19.04
C CYS A 173 -23.88 -2.08 -19.83
N ASN A 174 -24.55 -3.03 -19.19
CA ASN A 174 -25.62 -3.81 -19.81
C ASN A 174 -26.87 -3.81 -18.93
N VAL A 175 -28.01 -3.51 -19.53
CA VAL A 175 -29.33 -3.64 -18.88
C VAL A 175 -29.77 -5.09 -19.05
N VAL A 176 -29.87 -5.81 -17.94
CA VAL A 176 -30.18 -7.25 -17.95
C VAL A 176 -31.69 -7.48 -18.01
N ASN A 177 -32.45 -6.66 -17.29
CA ASN A 177 -33.91 -6.71 -17.24
C ASN A 177 -34.49 -5.30 -17.32
N ASP A 178 -35.58 -5.14 -18.05
CA ASP A 178 -36.32 -3.88 -18.17
C ASP A 178 -37.52 -3.83 -17.19
N CYS A 179 -38.23 -2.69 -17.19
CA CYS A 179 -39.31 -2.41 -16.26
C CYS A 179 -40.54 -3.33 -16.31
N ASN A 180 -40.63 -4.19 -17.32
CA ASN A 180 -41.72 -5.16 -17.43
C ASN A 180 -41.76 -6.15 -16.24
N ALA A 181 -40.63 -6.34 -15.55
CA ALA A 181 -40.51 -7.20 -14.38
C ALA A 181 -40.69 -6.46 -13.03
N GLY A 182 -41.05 -5.17 -13.05
CA GLY A 182 -41.19 -4.31 -11.87
C GLY A 182 -39.86 -3.84 -11.24
N ALA A 183 -38.74 -4.43 -11.64
CA ALA A 183 -37.40 -3.98 -11.26
C ALA A 183 -36.42 -4.12 -12.42
N VAL A 184 -35.60 -3.09 -12.62
CA VAL A 184 -34.49 -3.09 -13.59
C VAL A 184 -33.24 -3.63 -12.91
N LYS A 185 -32.47 -4.44 -13.63
CA LYS A 185 -31.15 -4.92 -13.21
C LYS A 185 -30.09 -4.42 -14.18
N LEU A 186 -29.08 -3.74 -13.67
CA LEU A 186 -27.92 -3.29 -14.41
C LEU A 186 -26.71 -4.15 -14.08
N SER A 187 -25.94 -4.52 -15.10
CA SER A 187 -24.64 -5.18 -14.97
C SER A 187 -23.55 -4.26 -15.50
N LEU A 188 -22.66 -3.84 -14.62
CA LEU A 188 -21.44 -3.13 -14.96
C LEU A 188 -20.29 -4.13 -14.99
N GLN A 189 -19.51 -4.12 -16.08
CA GLN A 189 -18.30 -4.92 -16.23
C GLN A 189 -17.15 -4.02 -16.66
N ALA A 190 -16.02 -4.09 -15.96
CA ALA A 190 -14.80 -3.37 -16.32
C ALA A 190 -13.67 -4.37 -16.58
N VAL A 191 -12.91 -4.15 -17.65
CA VAL A 191 -11.74 -4.98 -17.98
C VAL A 191 -10.50 -4.12 -17.91
N LYS A 192 -9.62 -4.42 -16.94
CA LYS A 192 -8.39 -3.67 -16.72
C LYS A 192 -7.15 -4.57 -16.83
N PRO A 193 -6.14 -4.18 -17.61
CA PRO A 193 -4.85 -4.87 -17.62
C PRO A 193 -4.02 -4.46 -16.39
N TYR A 194 -3.46 -5.47 -15.72
CA TYR A 194 -2.50 -5.34 -14.64
C TYR A 194 -1.18 -5.95 -15.06
N SER A 195 -0.08 -5.22 -14.87
CA SER A 195 1.26 -5.75 -15.09
C SER A 195 1.83 -6.24 -13.76
N VAL A 196 2.07 -7.55 -13.67
CA VAL A 196 2.70 -8.15 -12.49
C VAL A 196 4.14 -8.50 -12.87
N PRO A 197 5.15 -7.97 -12.15
CA PRO A 197 6.55 -8.35 -12.39
C PRO A 197 6.69 -9.87 -12.40
N LEU A 198 7.42 -10.42 -13.39
CA LEU A 198 7.64 -11.85 -13.65
C LEU A 198 6.46 -12.65 -14.21
N LEU A 199 5.21 -12.21 -14.05
CA LEU A 199 4.00 -12.94 -14.50
C LEU A 199 3.39 -12.38 -15.80
N GLY A 200 3.89 -11.23 -16.25
CA GLY A 200 3.47 -10.53 -17.46
C GLY A 200 2.18 -9.74 -17.28
N ASN A 201 1.59 -9.33 -18.40
CA ASN A 201 0.33 -8.60 -18.41
C ASN A 201 -0.84 -9.57 -18.22
N ARG A 202 -1.71 -9.28 -17.26
CA ARG A 202 -2.90 -10.07 -16.94
C ARG A 202 -4.11 -9.15 -16.94
N THR A 203 -5.20 -9.56 -17.56
CA THR A 203 -6.46 -8.82 -17.50
C THR A 203 -7.31 -9.35 -16.35
N VAL A 204 -7.88 -8.43 -15.58
CA VAL A 204 -8.83 -8.74 -14.53
C VAL A 204 -10.18 -8.14 -14.93
N THR A 205 -11.22 -8.96 -14.88
CA THR A 205 -12.60 -8.54 -15.15
C THR A 205 -13.28 -8.27 -13.81
N LEU A 206 -13.66 -7.02 -13.58
CA LEU A 206 -14.44 -6.59 -12.43
C LEU A 206 -15.90 -6.53 -12.82
N SER A 207 -16.80 -6.89 -11.91
CA SER A 207 -18.23 -6.82 -12.16
C SER A 207 -18.99 -6.34 -10.93
N ALA A 208 -19.98 -5.49 -11.16
CA ALA A 208 -20.94 -5.06 -10.16
C ALA A 208 -22.33 -5.09 -10.78
N THR A 209 -23.33 -5.41 -9.96
CA THR A 209 -24.72 -5.35 -10.36
C THR A 209 -25.46 -4.40 -9.44
N SER A 210 -26.42 -3.70 -10.01
CA SER A 210 -27.36 -2.89 -9.24
C SER A 210 -28.77 -3.12 -9.73
N SER A 211 -29.74 -2.92 -8.84
CA SER A 211 -31.15 -3.09 -9.15
C SER A 211 -31.96 -1.98 -8.50
N PHE A 212 -32.97 -1.49 -9.23
CA PHE A 212 -33.89 -0.47 -8.76
C PHE A 212 -35.32 -0.79 -9.23
N VAL A 213 -36.29 -0.28 -8.49
CA VAL A 213 -37.73 -0.45 -8.79
C VAL A 213 -38.13 0.62 -9.80
N CYS A 214 -38.98 0.26 -10.74
CA CYS A 214 -39.47 1.20 -11.73
C CYS A 214 -40.48 2.17 -11.14
N PRO A 215 -40.50 3.44 -11.58
CA PRO A 215 -41.62 4.31 -11.28
C PRO A 215 -42.90 3.67 -11.86
N GLN A 216 -43.95 3.58 -11.04
CA GLN A 216 -45.24 3.11 -11.53
C GLN A 216 -45.82 4.22 -12.40
N SER A 217 -45.89 3.94 -13.70
CA SER A 217 -46.50 4.80 -14.72
C SER A 217 -48.00 4.95 -14.50
#